data_AF-D5UE32-F1
#
_entry.id   AF-D5UE32-F1
#
_cell.length_a   1.000
_cell.length_b   1.000
_cell.length_c   1.000
_cell.angle_alpha   90.00
_cell.angle_beta   90.00
_cell.angle_gamma   90.00
#
_symmetry.space_group_name_H-M   'P 1'
#
loop_
_entity.id
_entity.type
_entity.pdbx_description
1 polymer ?
#
loop_
_entity_poly.entity_id
_entity_poly.type
_entity_poly.pdbx_seq_one_letter_code
_entity_poly.pdbx_strand_id
1 'polypeptide(L)'
;MAKDPARLDDAGNWAGGSYELAVQLGTPDDARLEHAAGMLWRLAAVVSPSAAESALVEEPPPPSLDQGHTRGIVTLPGGHRVVCGAFAHRDDTGGDDWVVLYLPLGALSRADSRVGGYPFGDVRGSLTWRGPLDAWLASLADRLAEDVLFRVGLIGFDVFGDVEADDLAGSIPSDRWYGAVVPHETPRYYPATY
;
A
#
# COMPACT_ATOMS: atom_id res chain seq x y z
N MET A 1 4.11 21.94 -18.98
CA MET A 1 3.70 20.56 -19.26
C MET A 1 3.40 19.91 -17.93
N ALA A 2 2.18 19.38 -17.71
CA ALA A 2 1.90 18.61 -16.50
C ALA A 2 2.82 17.38 -16.49
N LYS A 3 3.51 17.12 -15.37
CA LYS A 3 4.38 15.94 -15.25
C LYS A 3 3.49 14.71 -15.05
N ASP A 4 3.71 13.68 -15.84
CA ASP A 4 2.92 12.45 -15.81
C ASP A 4 3.21 11.62 -14.54
N PRO A 5 2.22 11.41 -13.65
CA PRO A 5 2.39 10.65 -12.42
C PRO A 5 2.61 9.15 -12.62
N ALA A 6 2.42 8.62 -13.83
CA ALA A 6 2.61 7.21 -14.16
C ALA A 6 4.00 6.90 -14.75
N ARG A 7 4.89 7.89 -14.86
CA ARG A 7 6.26 7.70 -15.36
C ARG A 7 7.21 7.14 -14.29
N LEU A 8 7.66 5.89 -14.46
CA LEU A 8 8.61 5.27 -13.53
C LEU A 8 9.99 5.96 -13.51
N ASP A 9 10.41 6.58 -14.62
CA ASP A 9 11.73 7.20 -14.79
C ASP A 9 11.82 8.64 -14.24
N ASP A 10 10.69 9.25 -13.86
CA ASP A 10 10.67 10.58 -13.26
C ASP A 10 10.95 10.47 -11.76
N ALA A 11 12.17 10.83 -11.35
CA ALA A 11 12.59 10.81 -9.95
C ALA A 11 11.67 11.62 -9.02
N GLY A 12 11.01 12.66 -9.52
CA GLY A 12 10.09 13.45 -8.72
C GLY A 12 8.73 12.76 -8.48
N ASN A 13 8.42 11.67 -9.18
CA ASN A 13 7.28 10.81 -8.81
C ASN A 13 7.58 10.04 -7.52
N TRP A 14 8.85 9.72 -7.23
CA TRP A 14 9.27 8.89 -6.09
C TRP A 14 9.66 9.69 -4.84
N ALA A 15 9.45 11.01 -4.84
CA ALA A 15 9.85 11.88 -3.74
C ALA A 15 8.76 11.98 -2.65
N GLY A 16 9.17 12.34 -1.43
CA GLY A 16 8.26 12.77 -0.37
C GLY A 16 7.69 11.65 0.51
N GLY A 17 8.27 10.45 0.49
CA GLY A 17 7.74 9.28 1.21
C GLY A 17 6.58 8.62 0.46
N SER A 18 5.91 7.69 1.13
CA SER A 18 4.90 6.85 0.51
C SER A 18 3.61 6.78 1.32
N TYR A 19 2.50 6.60 0.61
CA TYR A 19 1.24 6.18 1.19
C TYR A 19 1.07 4.68 0.97
N GLU A 20 0.88 3.92 2.03
CA GLU A 20 1.10 2.49 2.02
C GLU A 20 -0.13 1.71 2.47
N LEU A 21 -0.21 0.47 2.00
CA LEU A 21 -0.84 -0.64 2.68
C LEU A 21 0.26 -1.62 3.09
N ALA A 22 0.48 -1.76 4.40
CA ALA A 22 1.43 -2.70 4.98
C ALA A 22 0.66 -3.85 5.66
N VAL A 23 0.86 -5.08 5.19
CA VAL A 23 0.16 -6.27 5.71
C VAL A 23 1.14 -7.15 6.47
N GLN A 24 0.90 -7.32 7.77
CA GLN A 24 1.67 -8.20 8.65
C GLN A 24 1.09 -9.60 8.60
N LEU A 25 1.83 -10.57 8.08
CA LEU A 25 1.37 -11.95 7.88
C LEU A 25 1.48 -12.82 9.13
N GLY A 26 2.43 -12.49 10.01
CA GLY A 26 2.80 -13.32 11.16
C GLY A 26 4.16 -13.99 10.97
N THR A 27 4.43 -15.03 11.76
CA THR A 27 5.73 -15.71 11.77
C THR A 27 6.24 -16.08 10.37
N PRO A 28 7.57 -16.08 10.14
CA PRO A 28 8.17 -16.40 8.85
C PRO A 28 7.58 -17.64 8.15
N ASP A 29 7.08 -17.46 6.93
CA ASP A 29 6.56 -18.51 6.05
C ASP A 29 6.70 -18.06 4.59
N ASP A 30 7.70 -18.60 3.88
CA ASP A 30 8.02 -18.23 2.49
C ASP A 30 6.84 -18.43 1.54
N ALA A 31 6.10 -19.53 1.69
CA ALA A 31 4.98 -19.83 0.80
C ALA A 31 3.82 -18.84 1.01
N ARG A 32 3.53 -18.50 2.27
CA ARG A 32 2.52 -17.49 2.59
C ARG A 32 2.96 -16.10 2.12
N LEU A 33 4.23 -15.75 2.31
CA LEU A 33 4.77 -14.46 1.90
C LEU A 33 4.72 -14.26 0.38
N GLU A 34 5.20 -15.25 -0.39
CA GLU A 34 5.14 -15.22 -1.85
C GLU A 34 3.69 -15.18 -2.35
N HIS A 35 2.80 -15.97 -1.72
CA HIS A 35 1.39 -15.98 -2.08
C HIS A 35 0.72 -14.63 -1.81
N ALA A 36 0.93 -14.05 -0.64
CA ALA A 36 0.40 -12.75 -0.25
C ALA A 36 0.91 -11.63 -1.17
N ALA A 37 2.21 -11.61 -1.47
CA ALA A 37 2.84 -10.68 -2.41
C ALA A 37 2.22 -10.79 -3.81
N GLY A 38 2.11 -12.00 -4.34
CA GLY A 38 1.51 -12.27 -5.64
C GLY A 38 0.02 -11.91 -5.71
N MET A 39 -0.73 -12.14 -4.64
CA MET A 39 -2.14 -11.78 -4.56
C MET A 39 -2.33 -10.26 -4.48
N LEU A 40 -1.64 -9.58 -3.56
CA LEU A 40 -1.79 -8.15 -3.38
C LEU A 40 -1.44 -7.38 -4.67
N TRP A 41 -0.36 -7.78 -5.34
CA TRP A 41 0.09 -7.20 -6.61
C TRP A 41 -0.97 -7.34 -7.72
N ARG A 42 -1.63 -8.51 -7.82
CA ARG A 42 -2.72 -8.76 -8.78
C ARG A 42 -4.01 -8.05 -8.39
N LEU A 43 -4.39 -8.06 -7.12
CA LEU A 43 -5.60 -7.38 -6.61
C LEU A 43 -5.55 -5.86 -6.84
N ALA A 44 -4.36 -5.28 -6.76
CA ALA A 44 -4.10 -3.87 -7.09
C ALA A 44 -4.06 -3.59 -8.60
N ALA A 45 -4.14 -4.64 -9.43
CA ALA A 45 -4.07 -4.58 -10.89
C ALA A 45 -2.84 -3.80 -11.38
N VAL A 46 -1.68 -4.10 -10.79
CA VAL A 46 -0.43 -3.43 -11.15
C VAL A 46 -0.02 -3.85 -12.55
N VAL A 47 0.30 -2.86 -13.39
CA VAL A 47 0.77 -3.09 -14.76
C VAL A 47 2.19 -2.62 -14.96
N SER A 48 2.91 -3.29 -15.86
CA SER A 48 4.23 -2.84 -16.31
C SER A 48 4.12 -1.54 -17.14
N PRO A 49 5.16 -0.70 -17.17
CA PRO A 49 5.21 0.46 -18.06
C PRO A 49 5.01 0.07 -19.53
N SER A 50 5.63 -1.04 -19.95
CA SER A 50 5.56 -1.57 -21.32
C SER A 50 4.12 -1.95 -21.73
N ALA A 51 3.29 -2.36 -20.77
CA ALA A 51 1.88 -2.68 -20.98
C ALA A 51 1.02 -1.43 -21.24
N ALA A 52 1.50 -0.24 -20.88
CA ALA A 52 0.80 1.02 -21.15
C ALA A 52 0.87 1.43 -22.63
N GLU A 53 1.87 0.93 -23.36
CA GLU A 53 2.15 1.28 -24.76
C GLU A 53 1.96 0.10 -25.73
N SER A 54 1.80 -1.12 -25.21
CA SER A 54 1.59 -2.36 -25.96
C SER A 54 0.20 -2.93 -25.70
N ALA A 55 -0.43 -3.51 -26.73
CA ALA A 55 -1.70 -4.24 -26.60
C ALA A 55 -1.59 -5.55 -25.79
N LEU A 56 -0.37 -5.94 -25.41
CA LEU A 56 -0.09 -7.06 -24.51
C LEU A 56 0.14 -6.51 -23.10
N VAL A 57 -0.78 -6.81 -22.19
CA VAL A 57 -0.62 -6.50 -20.77
C VAL A 57 0.39 -7.49 -20.19
N GLU A 58 1.61 -7.02 -19.97
CA GLU A 58 2.62 -7.76 -19.21
C GLU A 58 2.47 -7.44 -17.72
N GLU A 59 2.02 -8.44 -16.95
CA GLU A 59 2.01 -8.36 -15.50
C GLU A 59 3.45 -8.33 -14.99
N PRO A 60 3.88 -7.29 -14.24
CA PRO A 60 5.21 -7.28 -13.65
C PRO A 60 5.30 -8.40 -12.61
N PRO A 61 6.47 -9.04 -12.43
CA PRO A 61 6.62 -10.06 -11.40
C PRO A 61 6.26 -9.48 -10.03
N PRO A 62 5.59 -10.23 -9.14
CA PRO A 62 5.30 -9.75 -7.79
C PRO A 62 6.60 -9.56 -6.99
N PRO A 63 6.57 -8.80 -5.88
CA PRO A 63 7.75 -8.66 -5.03
C PRO A 63 8.12 -10.00 -4.38
N SER A 64 9.43 -10.21 -4.19
CA SER A 64 9.99 -11.32 -3.42
C SER A 64 11.10 -10.82 -2.50
N LEU A 65 11.46 -11.62 -1.50
CA LEU A 65 12.52 -11.26 -0.54
C LEU A 65 13.85 -10.91 -1.22
N ASP A 66 14.21 -11.63 -2.29
CA ASP A 66 15.49 -11.46 -2.99
C ASP A 66 15.52 -10.27 -3.96
N GLN A 67 14.35 -9.76 -4.37
CA GLN A 67 14.25 -8.72 -5.41
C GLN A 67 14.19 -7.29 -4.83
N GLY A 68 13.91 -7.15 -3.54
CA GLY A 68 13.67 -5.86 -2.91
C GLY A 68 12.37 -5.22 -3.39
N HIS A 69 12.45 -4.03 -3.97
CA HIS A 69 11.27 -3.27 -4.41
C HIS A 69 10.92 -3.56 -5.88
N THR A 70 9.74 -4.11 -6.10
CA THR A 70 9.11 -4.19 -7.43
C THR A 70 8.35 -2.90 -7.70
N ARG A 71 8.42 -2.39 -8.94
CA ARG A 71 7.75 -1.15 -9.35
C ARG A 71 6.76 -1.39 -10.47
N GLY A 72 5.69 -0.61 -10.50
CA GLY A 72 4.67 -0.69 -11.52
C GLY A 72 3.76 0.54 -11.53
N ILE A 73 2.62 0.42 -12.21
CA ILE A 73 1.61 1.47 -12.32
C ILE A 73 0.27 0.90 -11.87
N VAL A 74 -0.46 1.66 -11.07
CA VAL A 74 -1.86 1.35 -10.71
C VAL A 74 -2.80 2.43 -11.22
N THR A 75 -4.07 2.05 -11.38
CA THR A 75 -5.17 3.01 -11.59
C THR A 75 -5.91 3.21 -10.27
N LEU A 76 -5.88 4.44 -9.75
CA LEU A 76 -6.58 4.82 -8.52
C LEU A 76 -8.11 4.85 -8.75
N PRO A 77 -8.94 4.82 -7.68
CA PRO A 77 -10.40 4.88 -7.81
C PRO A 77 -10.94 6.07 -8.61
N GLY A 78 -10.21 7.20 -8.64
CA GLY A 78 -10.55 8.37 -9.45
C GLY A 78 -10.18 8.26 -10.94
N GLY A 79 -9.64 7.12 -11.39
CA GLY A 79 -9.19 6.89 -12.76
C GLY A 79 -7.78 7.41 -13.07
N HIS A 80 -7.13 8.09 -12.12
CA HIS A 80 -5.75 8.55 -12.28
C HIS A 80 -4.78 7.37 -12.22
N ARG A 81 -3.83 7.35 -13.15
CA ARG A 81 -2.72 6.39 -13.15
C ARG A 81 -1.55 6.97 -12.39
N VAL A 82 -0.94 6.20 -11.50
CA VAL A 82 0.23 6.62 -10.72
C VAL A 82 1.25 5.48 -10.65
N VAL A 83 2.52 5.82 -10.51
CA VAL A 83 3.53 4.82 -10.15
C VAL A 83 3.25 4.27 -8.75
N CYS A 84 3.58 3.01 -8.56
CA CYS A 84 3.55 2.32 -7.28
C CYS A 84 4.77 1.44 -7.13
N GLY A 85 5.02 0.95 -5.92
CA GLY A 85 5.89 -0.19 -5.73
C GLY A 85 5.36 -1.12 -4.67
N ALA A 86 6.00 -2.28 -4.54
CA ALA A 86 5.77 -3.19 -3.45
C ALA A 86 7.06 -3.92 -3.08
N PHE A 87 7.13 -4.42 -1.85
CA PHE A 87 8.21 -5.27 -1.39
C PHE A 87 7.68 -6.30 -0.40
N ALA A 88 8.39 -7.42 -0.34
CA ALA A 88 8.25 -8.43 0.70
C ALA A 88 9.37 -8.19 1.72
N HIS A 89 9.06 -8.26 3.00
CA HIS A 89 10.03 -8.05 4.08
C HIS A 89 9.91 -9.15 5.12
N ARG A 90 11.07 -9.56 5.63
CA ARG A 90 11.21 -10.42 6.79
C ARG A 90 12.08 -9.68 7.80
N ASP A 91 11.62 -9.60 9.03
CA ASP A 91 12.42 -9.02 10.10
C ASP A 91 13.58 -9.97 10.46
N ASP A 92 14.80 -9.47 10.28
CA ASP A 92 16.05 -10.18 10.54
C ASP A 92 16.23 -10.59 12.02
N THR A 93 15.44 -10.02 12.94
CA THR A 93 15.45 -10.37 14.37
C THR A 93 14.51 -11.52 14.73
N GLY A 94 13.88 -12.14 13.73
CA GLY A 94 12.91 -13.22 13.92
C GLY A 94 11.47 -12.72 14.12
N GLY A 95 11.19 -11.48 13.72
CA GLY A 95 9.85 -10.91 13.67
C GLY A 95 9.01 -11.43 12.51
N ASP A 96 7.86 -10.81 12.30
CA ASP A 96 6.87 -11.25 11.33
C ASP A 96 7.27 -10.95 9.88
N ASP A 97 6.68 -11.71 8.95
CA ASP A 97 6.71 -11.42 7.52
C ASP A 97 5.72 -10.31 7.17
N TRP A 98 6.11 -9.43 6.26
CA TRP A 98 5.32 -8.30 5.79
C TRP A 98 5.29 -8.23 4.26
N VAL A 99 4.15 -7.79 3.73
CA VAL A 99 4.02 -7.34 2.34
C VAL A 99 3.54 -5.91 2.35
N VAL A 100 4.24 -5.04 1.61
CA VAL A 100 3.90 -3.62 1.53
C VAL A 100 3.62 -3.25 0.08
N LEU A 101 2.45 -2.66 -0.18
CA LEU A 101 2.13 -1.93 -1.40
C LEU A 101 2.19 -0.44 -1.09
N TYR A 102 2.93 0.33 -1.87
CA TYR A 102 3.15 1.75 -1.60
C TYR A 102 2.96 2.64 -2.83
N LEU A 103 2.44 3.83 -2.58
CA LEU A 103 2.16 4.89 -3.54
C LEU A 103 2.97 6.13 -3.18
N PRO A 104 4.00 6.49 -3.95
CA PRO A 104 4.82 7.65 -3.64
C PRO A 104 4.03 8.97 -3.60
N LEU A 105 4.25 9.81 -2.59
CA LEU A 105 3.54 11.09 -2.46
C LEU A 105 3.83 12.06 -3.61
N GLY A 106 5.03 11.99 -4.21
CA GLY A 106 5.39 12.77 -5.39
C GLY A 106 4.49 12.48 -6.60
N ALA A 107 4.10 11.22 -6.80
CA ALA A 107 3.15 10.83 -7.83
C ALA A 107 1.71 11.18 -7.45
N LEU A 108 1.33 10.93 -6.20
CA LEU A 108 -0.01 11.25 -5.69
C LEU A 108 -0.31 12.74 -5.76
N SER A 109 0.64 13.61 -5.39
CA SER A 109 0.47 15.07 -5.45
C SER A 109 0.32 15.65 -6.85
N ARG A 110 0.82 14.95 -7.87
CA ARG A 110 0.61 15.29 -9.28
C ARG A 110 -0.75 14.81 -9.79
N ALA A 111 -1.26 13.69 -9.26
CA ALA A 111 -2.59 13.18 -9.58
C ALA A 111 -3.70 13.95 -8.86
N ASP A 112 -3.46 14.36 -7.61
CA ASP A 112 -4.40 15.09 -6.76
C ASP A 112 -3.67 16.20 -5.98
N SER A 113 -3.92 17.45 -6.38
CA SER A 113 -3.29 18.62 -5.76
C SER A 113 -3.60 18.79 -4.26
N ARG A 114 -4.63 18.12 -3.73
CA ARG A 114 -5.00 18.16 -2.31
C ARG A 114 -4.00 17.44 -1.41
N VAL A 115 -3.18 16.54 -1.97
CA VAL A 115 -2.09 15.86 -1.24
C VAL A 115 -1.07 16.88 -0.72
N GLY A 116 -0.74 17.88 -1.54
CA GLY A 116 0.09 19.02 -1.13
C GLY A 116 1.39 18.61 -0.44
N GLY A 117 1.63 19.16 0.75
CA GLY A 117 2.81 18.89 1.59
C GLY A 117 2.59 17.84 2.67
N TYR A 118 1.58 16.97 2.55
CA TYR A 118 1.34 15.88 3.51
C TYR A 118 2.62 15.05 3.75
N PRO A 119 2.92 14.61 4.99
CA PRO A 119 2.09 14.69 6.21
C PRO A 119 2.14 16.03 6.95
N PHE A 120 2.80 17.05 6.40
CA PHE A 120 2.91 18.36 7.05
C PHE A 120 1.68 19.24 6.78
N GLY A 121 1.28 20.05 7.77
CA GLY A 121 0.18 21.01 7.64
C GLY A 121 -1.15 20.52 8.20
N ASP A 122 -2.24 20.74 7.45
CA ASP A 122 -3.61 20.37 7.88
C ASP A 122 -3.85 18.86 7.73
N VAL A 123 -3.38 18.11 8.72
CA VAL A 123 -3.48 16.63 8.74
C VAL A 123 -4.96 16.21 8.72
N ARG A 124 -5.84 16.85 9.51
CA ARG A 124 -7.28 16.51 9.50
C ARG A 124 -7.94 16.79 8.15
N GLY A 125 -7.57 17.89 7.49
CA GLY A 125 -8.02 18.20 6.12
C GLY A 125 -7.60 17.16 5.08
N SER A 126 -6.48 16.45 5.32
CA SER A 126 -5.98 15.38 4.43
C SER A 126 -6.96 14.22 4.25
N LEU A 127 -7.86 13.98 5.22
CA LEU A 127 -8.88 12.93 5.13
C LEU A 127 -9.79 13.10 3.90
N THR A 128 -9.92 14.31 3.36
CA THR A 128 -10.74 14.57 2.16
C THR A 128 -10.19 13.94 0.88
N TRP A 129 -8.88 13.74 0.79
CA TRP A 129 -8.24 13.03 -0.33
C TRP A 129 -7.82 11.61 0.06
N ARG A 130 -7.44 11.38 1.33
CA ARG A 130 -7.07 10.06 1.85
C ARG A 130 -8.25 9.10 1.92
N GLY A 131 -9.44 9.55 2.33
CA GLY A 131 -10.59 8.66 2.56
C GLY A 131 -10.90 7.70 1.39
N PRO A 132 -11.02 8.19 0.14
CA PRO A 132 -11.19 7.32 -1.03
C PRO A 132 -10.00 6.39 -1.28
N LEU A 133 -8.77 6.85 -1.01
CA LEU A 133 -7.57 6.04 -1.16
C LEU A 133 -7.50 4.94 -0.10
N ASP A 134 -7.81 5.26 1.15
CA ASP A 134 -7.85 4.33 2.26
C ASP A 134 -8.93 3.27 2.05
N ALA A 135 -10.11 3.66 1.59
CA ALA A 135 -11.18 2.71 1.29
C ALA A 135 -10.76 1.71 0.20
N TRP A 136 -10.03 2.18 -0.81
CA TRP A 136 -9.48 1.30 -1.84
C TRP A 136 -8.39 0.37 -1.29
N LEU A 137 -7.43 0.88 -0.52
CA LEU A 137 -6.41 0.05 0.13
C LEU A 137 -7.03 -0.97 1.09
N ALA A 138 -8.04 -0.56 1.86
CA ALA A 138 -8.79 -1.45 2.75
C ALA A 138 -9.49 -2.55 1.96
N SER A 139 -10.07 -2.24 0.79
CA SER A 139 -10.66 -3.24 -0.10
C SER A 139 -9.65 -4.26 -0.66
N LEU A 140 -8.37 -3.89 -0.75
CA LEU A 140 -7.32 -4.82 -1.17
C LEU A 140 -6.99 -5.79 -0.04
N ALA A 141 -6.85 -5.29 1.18
CA ALA A 141 -6.62 -6.12 2.36
C ALA A 141 -7.81 -7.03 2.67
N ASP A 142 -9.04 -6.54 2.51
CA ASP A 142 -10.27 -7.33 2.66
C ASP A 142 -10.30 -8.52 1.69
N ARG A 143 -10.07 -8.27 0.39
CA ARG A 143 -9.98 -9.33 -0.63
C ARG A 143 -8.79 -10.27 -0.41
N LEU A 144 -7.68 -9.76 0.11
CA LEU A 144 -6.51 -10.58 0.45
C LEU A 144 -6.84 -11.57 1.57
N ALA A 145 -7.66 -11.17 2.55
CA ALA A 145 -8.07 -12.02 3.66
C ALA A 145 -8.95 -13.22 3.26
N GLU A 146 -9.50 -13.24 2.04
CA GLU A 146 -10.25 -14.39 1.52
C GLU A 146 -9.37 -15.63 1.38
N ASP A 147 -8.08 -15.45 1.06
CA ASP A 147 -7.14 -16.54 0.78
C ASP A 147 -5.89 -16.52 1.67
N VAL A 148 -5.56 -15.37 2.29
CA VAL A 148 -4.33 -15.19 3.07
C VAL A 148 -4.66 -14.80 4.50
N LEU A 149 -4.22 -15.64 5.45
CA LEU A 149 -4.23 -15.28 6.86
C LEU A 149 -3.15 -14.24 7.14
N PHE A 150 -3.55 -13.10 7.67
CA PHE A 150 -2.66 -12.06 8.18
C PHE A 150 -3.08 -11.62 9.59
N ARG A 151 -2.25 -10.84 10.27
CA ARG A 151 -2.49 -10.33 11.63
C ARG A 151 -3.14 -8.95 11.62
N VAL A 152 -2.63 -8.04 10.78
CA VAL A 152 -3.18 -6.70 10.55
C VAL A 152 -2.78 -6.15 9.19
N GLY A 153 -3.64 -5.34 8.58
CA GLY A 153 -3.28 -4.45 7.47
C GLY A 153 -3.31 -2.99 7.92
N LEU A 154 -2.22 -2.25 7.75
CA LEU A 154 -2.10 -0.83 8.12
C LEU A 154 -2.08 0.04 6.88
N ILE A 155 -2.77 1.19 6.97
CA ILE A 155 -2.92 2.12 5.85
C ILE A 155 -2.52 3.53 6.27
N GLY A 156 -1.57 4.14 5.59
CA GLY A 156 -1.15 5.51 5.92
C GLY A 156 0.20 5.90 5.34
N PHE A 157 0.71 7.05 5.79
CA PHE A 157 2.04 7.55 5.41
C PHE A 157 3.16 6.75 6.08
N ASP A 158 4.01 6.07 5.30
CA ASP A 158 5.17 5.33 5.81
C ASP A 158 4.82 4.51 7.09
N VAL A 159 3.71 3.74 7.02
CA VAL A 159 3.15 2.98 8.16
C VAL A 159 3.87 1.67 8.43
N PHE A 160 4.58 1.14 7.43
CA PHE A 160 5.35 -0.08 7.61
C PHE A 160 6.39 0.07 8.73
N GLY A 161 6.32 -0.79 9.74
CA GLY A 161 7.26 -0.81 10.87
C GLY A 161 7.00 0.20 11.99
N ASP A 162 5.96 1.05 11.89
CA ASP A 162 5.63 2.01 12.98
C ASP A 162 4.66 1.42 14.02
N VAL A 163 3.79 0.51 13.59
CA VAL A 163 2.81 -0.18 14.44
C VAL A 163 2.78 -1.65 14.08
N GLU A 164 2.78 -2.52 15.07
CA GLU A 164 2.58 -3.96 14.87
C GLU A 164 1.24 -4.43 15.43
N ALA A 165 0.81 -5.62 15.01
CA ALA A 165 -0.40 -6.26 15.50
C ALA A 165 -0.38 -6.43 17.03
N ASP A 166 0.80 -6.65 17.63
CA ASP A 166 0.96 -6.79 19.08
C ASP A 166 0.73 -5.46 19.82
N ASP A 167 1.08 -4.32 19.23
CA ASP A 167 0.84 -2.99 19.82
C ASP A 167 -0.65 -2.65 19.91
N LEU A 168 -1.47 -3.24 19.04
CA LEU A 168 -2.91 -3.06 19.05
C LEU A 168 -3.58 -3.81 20.22
N ALA A 169 -2.92 -4.82 20.81
CA ALA A 169 -3.42 -5.58 21.96
C ALA A 169 -4.91 -6.03 21.87
N GLY A 170 -5.40 -6.26 20.65
CA GLY A 170 -6.81 -6.62 20.38
C GLY A 170 -7.81 -5.46 20.42
N SER A 171 -7.36 -4.20 20.59
CA SER A 171 -8.20 -3.00 20.58
C SER A 171 -7.61 -1.90 19.70
N ILE A 172 -8.37 -1.42 18.73
CA ILE A 172 -7.93 -0.30 17.88
C ILE A 172 -8.04 1.02 18.65
N PRO A 173 -6.95 1.80 18.82
CA PRO A 173 -6.99 3.09 19.51
C PRO A 173 -8.00 4.05 18.87
N SER A 174 -8.76 4.79 19.67
CA SER A 174 -9.78 5.71 19.16
C SER A 174 -9.19 6.86 18.33
N ASP A 175 -7.99 7.32 18.70
CA ASP A 175 -7.23 8.35 18.04
C ASP A 175 -5.99 7.72 17.39
N ARG A 176 -5.92 7.80 16.06
CA ARG A 176 -4.84 7.27 15.22
C ARG A 176 -4.73 8.01 13.88
N TRP A 177 -3.51 8.09 13.39
CA TRP A 177 -3.17 8.69 12.10
C TRP A 177 -3.22 7.68 10.93
N TYR A 178 -3.32 6.38 11.23
CA TYR A 178 -3.41 5.29 10.25
C TYR A 178 -4.80 4.65 10.24
N GLY A 179 -5.16 4.08 9.10
CA GLY A 179 -6.25 3.12 8.99
C GLY A 179 -5.76 1.71 9.34
N ALA A 180 -6.66 0.87 9.86
CA ALA A 180 -6.34 -0.52 10.18
C ALA A 180 -7.41 -1.45 9.63
N VAL A 181 -6.99 -2.58 9.07
CA VAL A 181 -7.85 -3.71 8.68
C VAL A 181 -7.50 -4.86 9.60
N VAL A 182 -8.44 -5.23 10.46
CA VAL A 182 -8.29 -6.36 11.37
C VAL A 182 -9.04 -7.56 10.78
N PRO A 183 -8.35 -8.69 10.54
CA PRO A 183 -9.00 -9.90 10.09
C PRO A 183 -9.86 -10.48 11.24
N HIS A 184 -11.16 -10.63 10.98
CA HIS A 184 -12.10 -11.42 11.79
C HIS A 184 -12.74 -12.47 10.86
N GLU A 185 -13.83 -13.14 11.28
CA GLU A 185 -14.66 -13.95 10.35
C GLU A 185 -15.06 -13.14 9.09
N THR A 186 -15.17 -11.83 9.23
CA THR A 186 -15.19 -10.88 8.11
C THR A 186 -14.21 -9.75 8.43
N PRO A 187 -13.26 -9.40 7.55
CA PRO A 187 -12.31 -8.34 7.81
C PRO A 187 -13.02 -7.02 8.13
N ARG A 188 -12.50 -6.29 9.11
CA ARG A 188 -13.08 -5.02 9.54
C ARG A 188 -12.08 -3.89 9.35
N TYR A 189 -12.48 -2.91 8.55
CA TYR A 189 -11.75 -1.67 8.36
C TYR A 189 -12.11 -0.63 9.44
N TYR A 190 -11.08 -0.03 10.01
CA TYR A 190 -11.10 1.03 11.01
C TYR A 190 -10.37 2.25 10.43
N PRO A 191 -11.07 3.33 10.02
CA PRO A 191 -10.45 4.45 9.28
C PRO A 191 -9.52 5.31 10.13
N ALA A 192 -8.54 5.98 9.51
CA ALA A 192 -7.75 6.99 10.21
C ALA A 192 -8.64 8.11 10.76
N THR A 193 -8.20 8.76 11.84
CA THR A 193 -8.97 9.79 12.56
C THR A 193 -8.35 11.19 12.52
N TYR A 194 -7.11 11.29 12.06
CA TYR A 194 -6.43 12.54 11.72
C TYR A 194 -5.41 12.34 10.61
#